data_AF-A0A1V5BL88-F1
#
_entry.id   AF-A0A1V5BL88-F1
#
_cell.length_a   1.000
_cell.length_b   1.000
_cell.length_c   1.000
_cell.angle_alpha   90.00
_cell.angle_beta   90.00
_cell.angle_gamma   90.00
#
_symmetry.space_group_name_H-M   'P 1'
#
loop_
_entity.id
_entity.type
_entity.pdbx_description
1 polymer ?
#
loop_
_entity_poly.entity_id
_entity_poly.type
_entity_poly.pdbx_seq_one_letter_code
_entity_poly.pdbx_strand_id
1 'polypeptide(L)'
;MPKLTLKDGKIALFSRYEDRETAKSITGREWSPLYKCWLYPLRAETLNELTIAFPGIEVDPKVSEAVLGVAMREQMVHNIKLHGWEDARPVEPMPLKTQPFKHQVLGYNIACELLGITRIDKRQVM
;
A
#
# COMPACT_ATOMS: atom_id res chain seq x y z
N MET A 1 -11.38 -24.42 -4.15
CA MET A 1 -10.95 -23.40 -5.13
C MET A 1 -9.99 -22.47 -4.41
N PRO A 2 -8.98 -21.92 -5.10
CA PRO A 2 -8.10 -20.95 -4.49
C PRO A 2 -8.88 -19.69 -4.10
N LYS A 3 -8.52 -19.08 -2.97
CA LYS A 3 -9.11 -17.83 -2.49
C LYS A 3 -8.06 -16.89 -1.91
N LEU A 4 -8.26 -15.60 -2.09
CA LEU A 4 -7.47 -14.51 -1.51
C LEU A 4 -8.25 -13.83 -0.40
N THR A 5 -7.60 -13.66 0.74
CA THR A 5 -8.14 -12.89 1.88
C THR A 5 -7.07 -11.97 2.44
N LEU A 6 -7.45 -11.01 3.30
CA LEU A 6 -6.50 -10.12 3.96
C LEU A 6 -6.10 -10.69 5.33
N LYS A 7 -4.79 -10.82 5.58
CA LYS A 7 -4.22 -11.23 6.88
C LYS A 7 -2.98 -10.42 7.18
N ASP A 8 -2.94 -9.79 8.36
CA ASP A 8 -1.78 -9.05 8.86
C ASP A 8 -1.20 -8.04 7.84
N GLY A 9 -2.09 -7.35 7.12
CA GLY A 9 -1.71 -6.39 6.08
C GLY A 9 -1.06 -7.02 4.83
N LYS A 10 -1.19 -8.33 4.64
CA LYS A 10 -0.70 -9.12 3.51
C LYS A 10 -1.85 -9.82 2.78
N ILE A 11 -1.62 -10.18 1.53
CA ILE A 11 -2.55 -11.01 0.74
C ILE A 11 -2.32 -12.47 1.13
N ALA A 12 -3.35 -13.15 1.64
CA ALA A 12 -3.30 -14.56 2.03
C ALA A 12 -3.97 -15.43 0.96
N LEU A 13 -3.18 -16.27 0.29
CA LEU A 13 -3.60 -17.28 -0.66
C LEU A 13 -3.86 -18.62 0.04
N PHE A 14 -5.12 -19.02 0.07
CA PHE A 14 -5.51 -20.38 0.42
C PHE A 14 -5.70 -21.17 -0.87
N SER A 15 -4.80 -22.11 -1.13
CA SER A 15 -4.83 -23.01 -2.30
C SER A 15 -4.69 -24.47 -1.86
N ARG A 16 -4.80 -25.40 -2.81
CA ARG A 16 -4.55 -26.82 -2.51
C ARG A 16 -3.06 -27.09 -2.44
N TYR A 17 -2.68 -28.23 -1.86
CA TYR A 17 -1.27 -28.63 -1.79
C TYR A 17 -0.64 -28.92 -3.16
N GLU A 18 -1.47 -29.31 -4.14
CA GLU A 18 -1.07 -29.53 -5.54
C GLU A 18 -0.57 -28.23 -6.19
N ASP A 19 -1.17 -27.10 -5.81
CA ASP A 19 -0.88 -25.76 -6.31
C ASP A 19 0.39 -25.13 -5.72
N ARG A 20 1.09 -25.85 -4.83
CA ARG A 20 2.20 -25.27 -4.03
C ARG A 20 3.35 -24.76 -4.89
N GLU A 21 3.62 -25.40 -6.04
CA GLU A 21 4.73 -24.99 -6.90
C GLU A 21 4.37 -23.71 -7.68
N THR A 22 3.09 -23.56 -8.08
CA THR A 22 2.54 -22.32 -8.63
C THR A 22 2.57 -21.19 -7.59
N ALA A 23 2.16 -21.45 -6.35
CA ALA A 23 2.28 -20.47 -5.27
C ALA A 23 3.75 -20.08 -5.03
N LYS A 24 4.66 -21.03 -5.22
CA LYS A 24 6.10 -20.81 -5.13
C LYS A 24 6.74 -20.11 -6.33
N SER A 25 6.09 -19.96 -7.48
CA SER A 25 6.69 -19.19 -8.57
C SER A 25 6.55 -17.68 -8.36
N ILE A 26 5.58 -17.26 -7.56
CA ILE A 26 5.27 -15.85 -7.28
C ILE A 26 6.27 -15.29 -6.25
N THR A 27 6.75 -14.07 -6.49
CA THR A 27 7.81 -13.44 -5.69
C THR A 27 7.25 -12.83 -4.40
N GLY A 28 8.10 -12.77 -3.35
CA GLY A 28 7.74 -12.13 -2.07
C GLY A 28 6.86 -12.98 -1.16
N ARG A 29 6.61 -14.24 -1.52
CA ARG A 29 5.80 -15.19 -0.75
C ARG A 29 6.46 -15.59 0.57
N GLU A 30 5.62 -15.89 1.55
CA GLU A 30 6.00 -16.44 2.85
C GLU A 30 4.97 -17.50 3.25
N TRP A 31 5.42 -18.68 3.67
CA TRP A 31 4.49 -19.68 4.21
C TRP A 31 4.11 -19.31 5.64
N SER A 32 2.81 -19.17 5.92
CA SER A 32 2.32 -19.00 7.29
C SER A 32 1.87 -20.35 7.86
N PRO A 33 2.59 -20.93 8.84
CA PRO A 33 2.15 -22.16 9.50
C PRO A 33 0.90 -21.96 10.35
N LEU A 34 0.67 -20.73 10.85
CA LEU A 34 -0.49 -20.36 11.66
C LEU A 34 -1.79 -20.45 10.85
N TYR A 35 -1.81 -19.81 9.68
CA TYR A 35 -2.99 -19.76 8.82
C TYR A 35 -3.02 -20.89 7.78
N LYS A 36 -1.93 -21.65 7.64
CA LYS A 36 -1.75 -22.71 6.64
C LYS A 36 -1.98 -22.20 5.21
N CYS A 37 -1.42 -21.04 4.92
CA CYS A 37 -1.57 -20.36 3.63
C CYS A 37 -0.27 -19.66 3.23
N TRP A 38 -0.19 -19.25 1.96
CA TRP A 38 0.89 -18.38 1.49
C TRP A 38 0.50 -16.92 1.70
N LEU A 39 1.40 -16.14 2.30
CA LEU A 39 1.26 -14.70 2.49
C LEU A 39 2.12 -13.98 1.45
N TYR A 40 1.58 -12.90 0.90
CA TYR A 40 2.21 -12.09 -0.13
C TYR A 40 2.16 -10.60 0.22
N PRO A 41 3.08 -9.78 -0.32
CA PRO A 41 3.02 -8.34 -0.17
C PRO A 41 1.68 -7.79 -0.66
N LEU A 42 1.14 -6.81 0.05
CA LEU A 42 -0.08 -6.11 -0.32
C LEU A 42 0.23 -5.07 -1.40
N ARG A 43 0.36 -5.51 -2.64
CA ARG A 43 0.65 -4.67 -3.81
C ARG A 43 -0.19 -5.07 -5.01
N ALA A 44 -0.36 -4.12 -5.93
CA ALA A 44 -1.15 -4.32 -7.15
C ALA A 44 -0.53 -5.37 -8.07
N GLU A 45 0.80 -5.37 -8.22
CA GLU A 45 1.51 -6.33 -9.06
C GLU A 45 1.33 -7.74 -8.53
N THR A 46 1.40 -7.91 -7.21
CA THR A 46 1.24 -9.22 -6.58
C THR A 46 -0.18 -9.76 -6.72
N LEU A 47 -1.20 -8.92 -6.57
CA LEU A 47 -2.59 -9.32 -6.83
C LEU A 47 -2.76 -9.77 -8.29
N ASN A 48 -2.18 -9.02 -9.24
CA ASN A 48 -2.24 -9.36 -10.66
C ASN A 48 -1.56 -10.71 -10.94
N GLU A 49 -0.33 -10.92 -10.46
CA GLU A 49 0.39 -12.19 -10.60
C GLU A 49 -0.42 -13.37 -10.04
N LEU A 50 -1.05 -13.20 -8.87
CA LEU A 50 -1.91 -14.23 -8.27
C LEU A 50 -3.13 -14.53 -9.14
N THR A 51 -3.80 -13.51 -9.69
CA THR A 51 -4.97 -13.71 -10.56
C THR A 51 -4.63 -14.38 -11.90
N ILE A 52 -3.42 -14.14 -12.42
CA ILE A 52 -2.91 -14.79 -13.64
C ILE A 52 -2.55 -16.25 -13.34
N ALA A 53 -1.83 -16.49 -12.24
CA ALA A 53 -1.36 -17.81 -11.88
C ALA A 53 -2.49 -18.76 -11.41
N PHE A 54 -3.58 -18.21 -10.89
CA PHE A 54 -4.75 -18.95 -10.40
C PHE A 54 -6.03 -18.49 -11.12
N PRO A 55 -6.32 -19.01 -12.32
CA PRO A 55 -7.55 -18.69 -13.03
C PRO A 55 -8.80 -19.04 -12.21
N GLY A 56 -9.73 -18.10 -12.08
CA GLY A 56 -10.95 -18.27 -11.30
C GLY A 56 -10.76 -18.21 -9.78
N ILE A 57 -9.64 -17.65 -9.31
CA ILE A 57 -9.41 -17.38 -7.90
C ILE A 57 -10.49 -16.44 -7.33
N GLU A 58 -11.01 -16.79 -6.16
CA GLU A 58 -11.96 -15.93 -5.45
C GLU A 58 -11.18 -14.83 -4.72
N VAL A 59 -11.49 -13.56 -4.99
CA VAL A 59 -10.85 -12.42 -4.34
C VAL A 59 -11.83 -11.77 -3.38
N ASP A 60 -11.53 -11.84 -2.08
CA ASP A 60 -12.29 -11.11 -1.07
C ASP A 60 -12.23 -9.60 -1.38
N PRO A 61 -13.37 -8.88 -1.42
CA PRO A 61 -13.41 -7.45 -1.70
C PRO A 61 -12.46 -6.61 -0.84
N LYS A 62 -12.20 -7.02 0.40
CA LYS A 62 -11.25 -6.35 1.31
C LYS A 62 -9.82 -6.38 0.81
N VAL A 63 -9.43 -7.41 0.05
CA VAL A 63 -8.11 -7.49 -0.58
C VAL A 63 -8.00 -6.43 -1.66
N SER A 64 -8.99 -6.34 -2.55
CA SER A 64 -9.00 -5.35 -3.63
C SER A 64 -9.01 -3.92 -3.10
N GLU A 65 -9.82 -3.64 -2.08
CA GLU A 65 -9.85 -2.33 -1.41
C GLU A 65 -8.49 -1.98 -0.78
N ALA A 66 -7.89 -2.93 -0.05
CA ALA A 66 -6.61 -2.69 0.61
C ALA A 66 -5.46 -2.49 -0.40
N VAL A 67 -5.44 -3.24 -1.50
CA VAL A 67 -4.48 -3.08 -2.60
C VAL A 67 -4.65 -1.73 -3.29
N LEU A 68 -5.89 -1.32 -3.58
CA LEU A 68 -6.18 0.00 -4.14
C LEU A 68 -5.67 1.11 -3.21
N GLY A 69 -5.91 0.98 -1.91
CA GLY A 69 -5.42 1.93 -0.91
C GLY A 69 -3.89 2.00 -0.85
N VAL A 70 -3.17 0.89 -1.07
CA VAL A 70 -1.69 0.91 -1.19
C VAL A 70 -1.28 1.63 -2.48
N ALA A 71 -1.88 1.28 -3.62
CA ALA A 71 -1.55 1.88 -4.91
C ALA A 71 -1.76 3.40 -4.92
N MET A 72 -2.86 3.90 -4.33
CA MET A 72 -3.12 5.34 -4.21
C MET A 72 -2.05 6.05 -3.38
N ARG A 73 -1.62 5.45 -2.25
CA ARG A 73 -0.54 6.00 -1.41
C ARG A 73 0.80 6.02 -2.16
N GLU A 74 1.13 4.94 -2.88
CA GLU A 74 2.36 4.86 -3.66
C GLU A 74 2.38 5.88 -4.81
N GLN A 75 1.27 6.02 -5.55
CA GLN A 75 1.13 7.01 -6.62
C GLN A 75 1.23 8.44 -6.08
N MET A 76 0.65 8.72 -4.92
CA MET A 76 0.74 10.02 -4.28
C MET A 76 2.18 10.37 -3.88
N VAL A 77 2.89 9.44 -3.23
CA VAL A 77 4.32 9.61 -2.90
C VAL A 77 5.14 9.82 -4.17
N HIS A 78 4.82 9.10 -5.25
CA HIS A 78 5.47 9.27 -6.55
C HIS A 78 5.24 10.67 -7.12
N ASN A 79 4.00 11.17 -7.13
CA ASN A 79 3.67 12.52 -7.60
C ASN A 79 4.39 13.61 -6.80
N ILE A 80 4.44 13.48 -5.48
CA ILE A 80 5.17 14.40 -4.59
C ILE A 80 6.67 14.42 -4.93
N LYS A 81 7.27 13.27 -5.24
CA LYS A 81 8.67 13.19 -5.68
C LYS A 81 8.88 13.80 -7.07
N LEU A 82 7.94 13.62 -7.99
CA LEU A 82 8.03 14.14 -9.36
C LEU A 82 7.90 15.67 -9.45
N HIS A 83 7.07 16.29 -8.63
CA HIS A 83 6.88 17.75 -8.63
C HIS A 83 8.11 18.55 -8.13
N GLY A 84 9.16 17.86 -7.66
CA GLY A 84 10.39 18.50 -7.22
C GLY A 84 10.24 19.21 -5.86
N TRP A 85 11.35 19.43 -5.19
CA TRP A 85 11.39 20.07 -3.86
C TRP A 85 11.49 21.60 -3.94
N GLU A 86 11.72 22.18 -5.12
CA GLU A 86 12.09 23.59 -5.30
C GLU A 86 11.00 24.53 -4.75
N ASP A 87 9.72 24.21 -4.99
CA ASP A 87 8.57 25.00 -4.53
C ASP A 87 7.86 24.43 -3.30
N ALA A 88 8.43 23.42 -2.63
CA ALA A 88 7.79 22.79 -1.48
C ALA A 88 7.50 23.82 -0.36
N ARG A 89 6.26 23.80 0.13
CA ARG A 89 5.76 24.55 1.29
C ARG A 89 5.15 23.57 2.30
N PRO A 90 5.30 23.79 3.62
CA PRO A 90 4.75 22.87 4.61
C PRO A 90 3.22 22.79 4.52
N VAL A 91 2.67 21.57 4.52
CA VAL A 91 1.21 21.34 4.61
C VAL A 91 0.65 21.62 6.00
N GLU A 92 1.50 21.49 7.02
CA GLU A 92 1.22 21.81 8.42
C GLU A 92 2.37 22.63 9.03
N PRO A 93 2.14 23.36 10.13
CA PRO A 93 3.22 24.06 10.84
C PRO A 93 4.31 23.09 11.30
N MET A 94 5.52 23.24 10.76
CA MET A 94 6.66 22.41 11.16
C MET A 94 7.13 22.78 12.58
N PRO A 95 7.37 21.80 13.46
CA PRO A 95 7.82 22.04 14.84
C PRO A 95 9.33 22.34 14.90
N LEU A 96 9.76 23.38 14.18
CA LEU A 96 11.16 23.81 14.09
C LEU A 96 11.28 25.28 14.50
N LYS A 97 12.39 25.62 15.15
CA LYS A 97 12.71 27.03 15.50
C LYS A 97 13.40 27.79 14.36
N THR A 98 13.82 27.08 13.32
CA THR A 98 14.59 27.60 12.19
C THR A 98 13.85 27.37 10.88
N GLN A 99 14.26 28.08 9.83
CA GLN A 99 13.72 27.87 8.50
C GLN A 99 14.21 26.52 7.94
N PRO A 100 13.31 25.58 7.60
CA PRO A 100 13.68 24.26 7.10
C PRO A 100 14.22 24.33 5.67
N PHE A 101 15.15 23.42 5.34
CA PHE A 101 15.54 23.19 3.96
C PHE A 101 14.37 22.59 3.17
N LYS A 102 14.31 22.87 1.87
CA LYS A 102 13.22 22.44 1.00
C LYS A 102 12.98 20.92 0.96
N HIS A 103 14.04 20.11 0.98
CA HIS A 103 13.92 18.66 1.07
C HIS A 103 13.35 18.19 2.43
N GLN A 104 13.58 18.94 3.52
CA GLN A 104 12.99 18.65 4.83
C GLN A 104 11.48 18.97 4.85
N VAL A 105 11.08 20.05 4.19
CA VAL A 105 9.65 20.38 3.97
C VAL A 105 8.96 19.26 3.19
N LEU A 106 9.61 18.76 2.12
CA LEU A 106 9.07 17.65 1.33
C LEU A 106 8.92 16.38 2.18
N GLY A 107 9.95 16.01 2.94
CA GLY A 107 9.89 14.85 3.83
C GLY A 107 8.81 14.97 4.90
N TYR A 108 8.64 16.18 5.46
CA TYR A 108 7.58 16.48 6.42
C TYR A 108 6.18 16.34 5.81
N ASN A 109 5.95 16.88 4.61
CA ASN A 109 4.67 16.74 3.93
C ASN A 109 4.33 15.28 3.64
N ILE A 110 5.31 14.48 3.18
CA ILE A 110 5.13 13.03 2.98
C ILE A 110 4.75 12.36 4.29
N ALA A 111 5.41 12.71 5.40
CA ALA A 111 5.11 12.14 6.71
C ALA A 111 3.72 12.53 7.21
N CYS A 112 3.33 13.80 7.11
CA CYS A 112 1.99 14.27 7.45
C CYS A 112 0.91 13.50 6.69
N GLU A 113 1.07 13.35 5.38
CA GLU A 113 0.11 12.66 4.53
C GLU A 113 0.02 11.16 4.84
N LEU A 114 1.15 10.48 4.99
CA LEU A 114 1.19 9.05 5.37
C LEU A 114 0.52 8.79 6.73
N LEU A 115 0.55 9.78 7.63
CA LEU A 115 -0.04 9.71 8.96
C LEU A 115 -1.47 10.30 9.02
N GLY A 116 -2.00 10.82 7.91
CA GLY A 116 -3.33 11.45 7.86
C GLY A 116 -3.44 12.75 8.65
N ILE A 117 -2.33 13.47 8.81
CA ILE A 117 -2.25 14.75 9.52
C ILE A 117 -2.42 15.88 8.51
N THR A 118 -3.68 16.27 8.28
CA THR A 118 -4.03 17.49 7.53
C THR A 118 -5.05 18.29 8.33
N ARG A 119 -4.91 19.62 8.35
CA ARG A 119 -5.93 20.55 8.83
C ARG A 119 -7.13 20.40 7.90
N ILE A 120 -8.10 19.61 8.33
CA ILE A 120 -9.48 19.78 7.88
C ILE A 120 -9.91 21.15 8.40
N ASP A 121 -9.76 22.19 7.60
CA ASP A 121 -10.44 23.45 7.86
C ASP A 121 -11.93 23.20 7.65
N LYS A 122 -12.67 22.97 8.74
CA LYS A 122 -14.14 22.91 8.77
C LYS A 122 -14.76 24.30 8.51
N ARG A 123 -14.26 25.02 7.50
CA ARG A 123 -14.73 26.35 7.08
C ARG A 123 -14.66 26.52 5.57
N GLN A 124 -15.45 25.72 4.87
CA GLN A 124 -16.15 26.23 3.70
C GLN A 124 -17.50 25.53 3.57
N VAL A 125 -18.37 25.84 4.53
CA VAL A 125 -19.79 26.02 4.22
C VAL A 125 -19.87 27.37 3.52
N MET A 126 -20.17 27.36 2.22
CA MET A 126 -21.00 28.37 1.57
C MET A 126 -21.88 27.66 0.55
#